data_AF-A0AAN8XRU1-F1
#
_entry.id   AF-A0AAN8XRU1-F1
#
_cell.length_a   1.000
_cell.length_b   1.000
_cell.length_c   1.000
_cell.angle_alpha   90.00
_cell.angle_beta   90.00
_cell.angle_gamma   90.00
#
_symmetry.space_group_name_H-M   'P 1'
#
loop_
_entity.id
_entity.type
_entity.pdbx_description
1 polymer ?
#
loop_
_entity_poly.entity_id
_entity_poly.type
_entity_poly.pdbx_seq_one_letter_code
_entity_poly.pdbx_strand_id
1 'polypeptide(L)'
;MELMDLPSSYLEGCNFLTAAVSTPANSLAHSLLLLWGPEAQGDFTRWCQLGGLWTFVALHGAFGLIGFMLRQFELARSVQLRPYNAIAFSGPIAVFVSVFLIYPLVTGLWMSALGVVGLALNLRAYDFVSQEIRAAEDPEFETFYTKNILLNEGIRAWMAAQDQPHENLIFPEEYWALAAFIMHFWDLRHLKNLFPSLVMSGKIEIK
;
A
#
# COMPACT_ATOMS: atom_id res chain seq x y z
N MET A 1 -21.04 -11.30 -3.62
CA MET A 1 -20.57 -10.10 -4.33
C MET A 1 -19.97 -9.24 -3.25
N GLU A 2 -18.65 -9.36 -3.06
CA GLU A 2 -17.91 -8.68 -1.98
C GLU A 2 -18.00 -7.17 -2.19
N LEU A 3 -18.91 -6.54 -1.47
CA LEU A 3 -18.91 -5.10 -1.29
C LEU A 3 -17.70 -4.77 -0.41
N MET A 4 -17.05 -3.65 -0.69
CA MET A 4 -16.07 -3.04 0.20
C MET A 4 -16.72 -2.86 1.59
N ASP A 5 -16.42 -3.74 2.54
CA ASP A 5 -16.97 -3.68 3.90
C ASP A 5 -16.27 -2.63 4.78
N LEU A 6 -15.53 -1.69 4.19
CA LEU A 6 -14.91 -0.57 4.90
C LEU A 6 -15.69 0.73 4.68
N PRO A 7 -16.11 1.43 5.76
CA PRO A 7 -16.59 2.80 5.64
C PRO A 7 -15.45 3.67 5.09
N SER A 8 -15.71 4.40 4.02
CA SER A 8 -14.69 5.20 3.34
C SER A 8 -15.14 6.63 3.02
N SER A 9 -16.31 7.03 3.50
CA SER A 9 -16.89 8.35 3.24
C SER A 9 -17.28 9.10 4.51
N TYR A 10 -17.36 10.42 4.42
CA TYR A 10 -17.88 11.26 5.51
C TYR A 10 -19.33 10.89 5.89
N LEU A 11 -20.13 10.41 4.92
CA LEU A 11 -21.50 9.95 5.16
C LEU A 11 -21.55 8.73 6.07
N GLU A 12 -20.51 7.90 6.05
CA GLU A 12 -20.36 6.72 6.91
C GLU A 12 -19.62 7.03 8.22
N GLY A 13 -19.29 8.31 8.47
CA GLY A 13 -18.62 8.75 9.69
C GLY A 13 -17.09 8.80 9.61
N CYS A 14 -16.49 8.61 8.44
CA CYS A 14 -15.05 8.82 8.26
C CYS A 14 -14.68 10.30 8.45
N ASN A 15 -13.40 10.54 8.77
CA ASN A 15 -12.82 11.88 8.79
C ASN A 15 -11.84 12.07 7.62
N PHE A 16 -11.18 13.22 7.56
CA PHE A 16 -10.23 13.55 6.49
C PHE A 16 -9.08 12.53 6.32
N LEU A 17 -8.65 11.88 7.41
CA LEU A 17 -7.55 10.92 7.38
C LEU A 17 -8.00 9.53 6.91
N THR A 18 -9.29 9.19 7.07
CA THR A 18 -9.81 7.83 6.83
C THR A 18 -10.74 7.75 5.62
N ALA A 19 -11.20 8.89 5.09
CA ALA A 19 -12.01 8.90 3.89
C ALA A 19 -11.15 8.56 2.66
N ALA A 20 -11.64 7.68 1.79
CA ALA A 20 -10.92 7.21 0.62
C ALA A 20 -11.87 6.82 -0.52
N VAL A 21 -11.38 6.96 -1.75
CA VAL A 21 -11.94 6.25 -2.91
C VAL A 21 -11.13 4.97 -3.05
N SER A 22 -11.69 3.87 -2.56
CA SER A 22 -11.02 2.58 -2.51
C SER A 22 -10.96 1.90 -3.89
N THR A 23 -9.96 1.05 -4.09
CA THR A 23 -9.72 0.25 -5.31
C THR A 23 -10.82 -0.77 -5.59
N PRO A 24 -11.21 -1.03 -6.85
CA PRO A 24 -12.23 -2.04 -7.18
C PRO A 24 -11.88 -3.41 -6.63
N ALA A 25 -12.90 -4.22 -6.31
CA ALA A 25 -12.72 -5.56 -5.77
C ALA A 25 -11.79 -6.45 -6.63
N ASN A 26 -11.10 -7.38 -5.99
CA ASN A 26 -10.07 -8.19 -6.64
C ASN A 26 -10.59 -9.00 -7.85
N SER A 27 -11.83 -9.47 -7.76
CA SER A 27 -12.52 -10.18 -8.84
C SER A 27 -12.63 -9.40 -10.17
N LEU A 28 -12.45 -8.08 -10.14
CA LEU A 28 -12.53 -7.21 -11.31
C LEU A 28 -11.18 -7.03 -12.02
N ALA A 29 -10.09 -7.58 -11.44
CA ALA A 29 -8.73 -7.55 -11.98
C ALA A 29 -8.32 -6.17 -12.52
N HIS A 30 -8.14 -6.04 -13.85
CA HIS A 30 -7.77 -4.80 -14.55
C HIS A 30 -8.89 -4.22 -15.40
N SER A 31 -10.15 -4.57 -15.11
CA SER A 31 -11.26 -3.95 -15.84
C SER A 31 -11.11 -2.42 -15.76
N LEU A 32 -11.25 -1.76 -16.91
CA LEU A 32 -11.32 -0.29 -16.97
C LEU A 32 -12.52 0.23 -16.18
N LEU A 33 -13.50 -0.65 -15.93
CA LEU A 33 -14.71 -0.41 -15.18
C LEU A 33 -15.38 0.88 -15.67
N LEU A 34 -15.63 0.93 -16.98
CA LEU A 34 -16.31 2.06 -17.60
C LEU A 34 -17.77 2.04 -17.14
N LEU A 35 -18.38 3.22 -16.96
CA LEU A 35 -19.78 3.31 -16.54
C LEU A 35 -20.73 2.57 -17.52
N TRP A 36 -20.44 2.64 -18.82
CA TRP A 36 -21.15 1.92 -19.88
C TRP A 36 -20.57 0.53 -20.18
N GLY A 37 -19.63 0.06 -19.36
CA GLY A 37 -19.01 -1.26 -19.48
C GLY A 37 -19.96 -2.40 -19.08
N PRO A 38 -19.58 -3.66 -19.36
CA PRO A 38 -20.39 -4.83 -19.02
C PRO A 38 -20.61 -5.02 -17.51
N GLU A 39 -19.72 -4.48 -16.67
CA GLU A 39 -19.78 -4.58 -15.22
C GLU A 39 -20.86 -3.68 -14.64
N ALA A 40 -21.01 -2.44 -15.13
CA ALA A 40 -21.97 -1.46 -14.60
C ALA A 40 -23.22 -1.29 -15.47
N GLN A 41 -23.14 -1.53 -16.78
CA GLN A 41 -24.25 -1.47 -17.74
C GLN A 41 -25.03 -0.15 -17.70
N GLY A 42 -24.33 0.96 -17.42
CA GLY A 42 -24.92 2.30 -17.32
C GLY A 42 -25.55 2.62 -15.96
N ASP A 43 -25.58 1.68 -15.01
CA ASP A 43 -26.05 1.95 -13.64
C ASP A 43 -24.95 2.63 -12.82
N PHE A 44 -25.15 3.92 -12.54
CA PHE A 44 -24.21 4.75 -11.79
C PHE A 44 -24.04 4.31 -10.33
N THR A 45 -25.13 3.92 -9.66
CA THR A 45 -25.05 3.49 -8.25
C THR A 45 -24.26 2.20 -8.14
N ARG A 46 -24.53 1.24 -9.02
CA ARG A 46 -23.78 -0.01 -9.10
C ARG A 46 -22.31 0.23 -9.46
N TRP A 47 -22.05 1.15 -10.39
CA TRP A 47 -20.68 1.52 -10.76
C TRP A 47 -19.88 2.08 -9.57
N CYS A 48 -20.48 2.95 -8.75
CA CYS A 48 -19.87 3.44 -7.52
C CYS A 48 -19.60 2.30 -6.53
N GLN A 49 -20.54 1.38 -6.34
CA GLN A 49 -20.38 0.21 -5.44
C GLN A 49 -19.29 -0.76 -5.89
N LEU A 50 -19.07 -0.87 -7.20
CA LEU A 50 -18.00 -1.69 -7.79
C LEU A 50 -16.60 -1.04 -7.69
N GLY A 51 -16.50 0.19 -7.17
CA GLY A 51 -15.25 0.93 -7.08
C GLY A 51 -14.88 1.70 -8.36
N GLY A 52 -15.83 1.94 -9.27
CA GLY A 52 -15.56 2.61 -10.55
C GLY A 52 -15.00 4.02 -10.44
N LEU A 53 -15.27 4.71 -9.32
CA LEU A 53 -14.66 6.00 -9.02
C LEU A 53 -13.13 5.94 -8.97
N TRP A 54 -12.56 4.80 -8.58
CA TRP A 54 -11.10 4.65 -8.53
C TRP A 54 -10.49 4.69 -9.92
N THR A 55 -10.99 3.88 -10.87
CA THR A 55 -10.47 3.87 -12.25
C THR A 55 -10.77 5.21 -12.94
N PHE A 56 -11.91 5.82 -12.64
CA PHE A 56 -12.23 7.16 -13.11
C PHE A 56 -11.19 8.19 -12.68
N VAL A 57 -10.88 8.27 -11.37
CA VAL A 57 -9.90 9.23 -10.84
C VAL A 57 -8.49 8.91 -11.35
N ALA A 58 -8.08 7.63 -11.38
CA ALA A 58 -6.76 7.24 -11.85
C ALA A 58 -6.53 7.60 -13.33
N LEU A 59 -7.50 7.29 -14.21
CA LEU A 59 -7.38 7.54 -15.64
C LEU A 59 -7.53 9.03 -15.96
N HIS A 60 -8.53 9.73 -15.42
CA HIS A 60 -8.67 11.17 -15.64
C HIS A 60 -7.49 11.94 -15.01
N GLY A 61 -6.98 11.48 -13.87
CA GLY A 61 -5.77 12.00 -13.25
C GLY A 61 -4.56 11.87 -14.17
N ALA A 62 -4.36 10.71 -14.80
CA ALA A 62 -3.27 10.49 -15.77
C ALA A 62 -3.38 11.46 -16.95
N PHE A 63 -4.55 11.57 -17.58
CA PHE A 63 -4.77 12.50 -18.69
C PHE A 63 -4.66 13.97 -18.24
N GLY A 64 -5.09 14.29 -17.02
CA GLY A 64 -4.93 15.62 -16.42
C GLY A 64 -3.47 16.00 -16.22
N LEU A 65 -2.62 15.07 -15.78
CA LEU A 65 -1.18 15.27 -15.65
C LEU A 65 -0.52 15.48 -17.02
N ILE A 66 -0.91 14.70 -18.03
CA ILE A 66 -0.43 14.91 -19.41
C ILE A 66 -0.84 16.31 -19.89
N GLY A 67 -2.11 16.68 -19.73
CA GLY A 67 -2.61 18.01 -20.09
C GLY A 67 -1.89 19.14 -19.35
N PHE A 68 -1.55 18.95 -18.08
CA PHE A 68 -0.81 19.92 -17.28
C PHE A 68 0.63 20.09 -17.79
N MET A 69 1.32 19.00 -18.13
CA MET A 69 2.66 19.06 -18.72
C MET A 69 2.64 19.74 -20.09
N LEU A 70 1.66 19.39 -20.94
CA LEU A 70 1.46 20.03 -22.25
C LEU A 70 1.19 21.53 -22.10
N ARG A 71 0.37 21.93 -21.12
CA ARG A 71 0.15 23.35 -20.79
C ARG A 71 1.45 24.04 -20.38
N GLN A 72 2.31 23.40 -19.59
CA GLN A 72 3.61 23.97 -19.22
C GLN A 72 4.51 24.19 -20.45
N PHE A 73 4.52 23.26 -21.41
CA PHE A 73 5.23 23.43 -22.68
C PHE A 73 4.64 24.57 -23.52
N GLU A 74 3.31 24.63 -23.64
CA GLU A 74 2.61 25.66 -24.39
C GLU A 74 2.89 27.06 -23.84
N LEU A 75 2.84 27.20 -22.51
CA LEU A 75 3.18 28.46 -21.82
C LEU A 75 4.64 28.81 -22.03
N ALA A 76 5.58 27.88 -21.81
CA ALA A 76 7.00 28.12 -22.02
C ALA A 76 7.29 28.56 -23.46
N ARG A 77 6.65 27.95 -24.46
CA ARG A 77 6.75 28.35 -25.86
C ARG A 77 6.16 29.75 -26.09
N SER A 78 5.00 30.05 -25.51
CA SER A 78 4.30 31.33 -25.69
C SER A 78 5.09 32.51 -25.11
N VAL A 79 5.74 32.32 -23.95
CA VAL A 79 6.60 33.34 -23.33
C VAL A 79 8.09 33.20 -23.67
N GLN A 80 8.43 32.32 -24.64
CA GLN A 80 9.80 32.08 -25.11
C GLN A 80 10.81 31.70 -24.01
N LEU A 81 10.34 31.03 -22.96
CA LEU A 81 11.18 30.49 -21.90
C LEU A 81 11.63 29.07 -22.24
N ARG A 82 12.76 28.67 -21.67
CA ARG A 82 13.23 27.28 -21.73
C ARG A 82 12.30 26.39 -20.90
N PRO A 83 11.81 25.25 -21.42
CA PRO A 83 10.74 24.47 -20.79
C PRO A 83 11.22 23.54 -19.66
N TYR A 84 12.17 23.97 -18.81
CA TYR A 84 12.72 23.11 -17.75
C TYR A 84 11.70 22.72 -16.69
N ASN A 85 10.69 23.55 -16.43
CA ASN A 85 9.61 23.21 -15.50
C ASN A 85 8.79 22.01 -16.00
N ALA A 86 8.50 21.96 -17.31
CA ALA A 86 7.80 20.82 -17.92
C ALA A 86 8.65 19.54 -17.85
N ILE A 87 9.97 19.66 -18.08
CA ILE A 87 10.90 18.54 -17.95
C ILE A 87 10.95 18.03 -16.51
N ALA A 88 11.04 18.92 -15.51
CA ALA A 88 11.02 18.53 -14.10
C ALA A 88 9.70 17.86 -13.69
N PHE A 89 8.58 18.25 -14.32
CA PHE A 89 7.26 17.66 -14.10
C PHE A 89 7.14 16.20 -14.60
N SER A 90 8.11 15.70 -15.38
CA SER A 90 8.19 14.28 -15.70
C SER A 90 8.38 13.40 -14.46
N GLY A 91 8.99 13.91 -13.38
CA GLY A 91 9.13 13.18 -12.10
C GLY A 91 7.78 12.81 -11.48
N PRO A 92 6.88 13.79 -11.20
CA PRO A 92 5.51 13.52 -10.76
C PRO A 92 4.73 12.56 -11.67
N ILE A 93 4.86 12.71 -12.99
CA ILE A 93 4.20 11.79 -13.95
C ILE A 93 4.75 10.37 -13.80
N ALA A 94 6.06 10.21 -13.70
CA ALA A 94 6.69 8.90 -13.54
C ALA A 94 6.24 8.21 -12.24
N VAL A 95 6.15 8.95 -11.14
CA VAL A 95 5.62 8.43 -9.85
C VAL A 95 4.17 8.03 -10.00
N PHE A 96 3.31 8.89 -10.56
CA PHE A 96 1.89 8.59 -10.72
C PHE A 96 1.66 7.36 -11.60
N VAL A 97 2.29 7.32 -12.78
CA VAL A 97 2.15 6.21 -13.74
C VAL A 97 2.71 4.91 -13.16
N SER A 98 3.87 4.96 -12.49
CA SER A 98 4.44 3.74 -11.89
C SER A 98 3.59 3.18 -10.76
N VAL A 99 3.07 4.02 -9.87
CA VAL A 99 2.34 3.59 -8.65
C VAL A 99 0.87 3.27 -8.92
N PHE A 100 0.17 4.09 -9.70
CA PHE A 100 -1.29 3.94 -9.89
C PHE A 100 -1.68 3.16 -11.14
N LEU A 101 -0.75 2.96 -12.09
CA LEU A 101 -1.03 2.21 -13.32
C LEU A 101 -0.14 0.98 -13.45
N ILE A 102 1.18 1.15 -13.53
CA ILE A 102 2.09 0.02 -13.81
C ILE A 102 2.08 -1.00 -12.67
N TYR A 103 2.18 -0.55 -11.41
CA TYR A 103 2.24 -1.46 -10.27
C TYR A 103 0.99 -2.37 -10.20
N PRO A 104 -0.24 -1.84 -10.15
CA PRO A 104 -1.46 -2.67 -10.17
C PRO A 104 -1.59 -3.54 -11.43
N LEU A 105 -1.17 -3.04 -12.60
CA LEU A 105 -1.24 -3.80 -13.85
C LEU A 105 -0.38 -5.07 -13.83
N VAL A 106 0.80 -5.00 -13.20
CA VAL A 106 1.75 -6.13 -13.20
C VAL A 106 1.49 -7.10 -12.04
N THR A 107 1.05 -6.60 -10.88
CA THR A 107 0.65 -7.43 -9.73
C THR A 107 -0.67 -8.17 -9.95
N GLY A 108 -1.38 -7.88 -11.05
CA GLY A 108 -2.55 -8.62 -11.50
C GLY A 108 -3.89 -7.96 -11.19
N LEU A 109 -3.92 -6.91 -10.36
CA LEU A 109 -5.15 -6.46 -9.68
C LEU A 109 -5.08 -4.96 -9.31
N TRP A 110 -6.18 -4.20 -9.42
CA TRP A 110 -6.23 -2.81 -8.95
C TRP A 110 -6.02 -2.66 -7.44
N MET A 111 -6.41 -3.66 -6.64
CA MET A 111 -6.34 -3.66 -5.17
C MET A 111 -4.93 -3.54 -4.59
N SER A 112 -3.90 -3.93 -5.34
CA SER A 112 -2.52 -3.75 -4.90
C SER A 112 -2.08 -2.34 -5.27
N ALA A 113 -2.34 -1.36 -4.41
CA ALA A 113 -1.78 -0.03 -4.57
C ALA A 113 -0.63 0.14 -3.57
N LEU A 114 0.60 0.26 -4.11
CA LEU A 114 1.82 0.87 -3.56
C LEU A 114 3.09 0.11 -4.04
N GLY A 115 3.76 0.62 -5.08
CA GLY A 115 5.11 0.14 -5.44
C GLY A 115 5.69 0.67 -6.75
N VAL A 116 7.03 0.71 -6.84
CA VAL A 116 7.82 1.09 -8.04
C VAL A 116 7.98 -0.14 -8.95
N VAL A 117 8.19 0.04 -10.27
CA VAL A 117 8.20 -1.01 -11.33
C VAL A 117 8.83 -2.36 -10.95
N GLY A 118 9.90 -2.41 -10.15
CA GLY A 118 10.49 -3.67 -9.67
C GLY A 118 9.59 -4.44 -8.67
N LEU A 119 8.97 -3.73 -7.73
CA LEU A 119 8.01 -4.31 -6.79
C LEU A 119 6.78 -4.87 -7.50
N ALA A 120 6.44 -4.31 -8.67
CA ALA A 120 5.34 -4.76 -9.50
C ALA A 120 5.50 -6.23 -9.95
N LEU A 121 6.75 -6.66 -10.18
CA LEU A 121 7.12 -8.04 -10.52
C LEU A 121 7.45 -8.90 -9.28
N ASN A 122 7.14 -8.43 -8.06
CA ASN A 122 7.68 -8.98 -6.82
C ASN A 122 9.22 -9.05 -6.77
N LEU A 123 9.92 -8.28 -7.61
CA LEU A 123 11.39 -8.17 -7.59
C LEU A 123 11.81 -7.23 -6.47
N ARG A 124 11.89 -7.80 -5.29
CA ARG A 124 12.25 -7.09 -4.05
C ARG A 124 13.73 -7.33 -3.75
N ALA A 125 14.42 -6.26 -3.35
CA ALA A 125 15.64 -6.40 -2.55
C ALA A 125 15.23 -6.76 -1.10
N TYR A 126 14.61 -7.93 -0.95
CA TYR A 126 14.00 -8.38 0.30
C TYR A 126 15.08 -8.96 1.22
N ASP A 127 15.94 -9.83 0.67
CA ASP A 127 16.90 -10.58 1.45
C ASP A 127 18.36 -10.33 1.07
N PHE A 128 19.23 -10.28 2.08
CA PHE A 128 20.67 -10.49 1.91
C PHE A 128 20.99 -11.95 2.20
N VAL A 129 21.18 -12.75 1.14
CA VAL A 129 21.45 -14.20 1.24
C VAL A 129 22.60 -14.54 2.19
N SER A 130 23.64 -13.71 2.26
CA SER A 130 24.75 -13.90 3.20
C SER A 130 24.34 -13.78 4.67
N GLN A 131 23.38 -12.92 5.00
CA GLN A 131 22.87 -12.79 6.35
C GLN A 131 21.91 -13.93 6.70
N GLU A 132 21.09 -14.39 5.75
CA GLU A 132 20.21 -15.55 5.96
C GLU A 132 21.00 -16.82 6.25
N ILE A 133 22.06 -17.10 5.47
CA ILE A 133 22.94 -18.26 5.71
C ILE A 133 23.57 -18.16 7.10
N ARG A 134 24.07 -16.97 7.46
CA ARG A 134 24.72 -16.79 8.76
C ARG A 134 23.74 -16.93 9.92
N ALA A 135 22.54 -16.39 9.81
CA ALA A 135 21.50 -16.49 10.84
C ALA A 135 20.94 -17.92 10.97
N ALA A 136 20.93 -18.70 9.88
CA ALA A 136 20.52 -20.10 9.89
C ALA A 136 21.54 -21.02 10.57
N GLU A 137 22.84 -20.71 10.44
CA GLU A 137 23.93 -21.49 11.03
C GLU A 137 24.19 -21.11 12.51
N ASP A 138 23.99 -19.85 12.87
CA ASP A 138 24.36 -19.26 14.16
C ASP A 138 23.13 -18.60 14.81
N PRO A 139 22.44 -19.28 15.75
CA PRO A 139 21.21 -18.78 16.36
C PRO A 139 21.43 -17.56 17.28
N GLU A 140 22.67 -17.22 17.62
CA GLU A 140 23.01 -16.00 18.37
C GLU A 140 23.26 -14.79 17.42
N PHE A 141 23.33 -15.04 16.11
CA PHE A 141 23.57 -13.99 15.13
C PHE A 141 22.31 -13.15 14.89
N GLU A 142 22.29 -11.94 15.44
CA GLU A 142 21.23 -10.96 15.23
C GLU A 142 21.75 -9.64 14.66
N THR A 143 21.09 -9.14 13.61
CA THR A 143 21.33 -7.80 13.06
C THR A 143 20.02 -7.01 13.01
N PHE A 144 20.10 -5.70 12.73
CA PHE A 144 18.88 -4.92 12.43
C PHE A 144 18.12 -5.45 11.22
N TYR A 145 18.82 -6.07 10.26
CA TYR A 145 18.21 -6.66 9.08
C TYR A 145 17.36 -7.89 9.47
N THR A 146 17.92 -8.87 10.20
CA THR A 146 17.16 -10.08 10.58
C THR A 146 15.98 -9.75 11.50
N LYS A 147 16.14 -8.72 12.34
CA LYS A 147 15.08 -8.15 13.16
C LYS A 147 13.93 -7.52 12.35
N ASN A 148 14.26 -6.78 11.29
CA ASN A 148 13.24 -6.21 10.40
C ASN A 148 12.49 -7.29 9.60
N ILE A 149 13.13 -8.41 9.26
CA ILE A 149 12.47 -9.56 8.64
C ILE A 149 11.39 -10.13 9.56
N LEU A 150 11.69 -10.32 10.86
CA LEU A 150 10.70 -10.77 11.85
C LEU A 150 9.53 -9.78 11.99
N LEU A 151 9.81 -8.47 12.01
CA LEU A 151 8.76 -7.46 12.03
C LEU A 151 7.86 -7.57 10.78
N ASN A 152 8.46 -7.74 9.61
CA ASN A 152 7.72 -7.90 8.36
C ASN A 152 6.85 -9.17 8.34
N GLU A 153 7.32 -10.27 8.94
CA GLU A 153 6.53 -11.49 9.12
C GLU A 153 5.32 -11.26 10.03
N GLY A 154 5.54 -10.58 11.16
CA GLY A 154 4.46 -10.18 12.05
C GLY A 154 3.43 -9.31 11.35
N ILE A 155 3.85 -8.30 10.59
CA ILE A 155 2.96 -7.40 9.83
C ILE A 155 2.13 -8.18 8.81
N ARG A 156 2.77 -9.05 8.02
CA ARG A 156 2.07 -9.87 7.02
C ARG A 156 1.03 -10.78 7.66
N ALA A 157 1.42 -11.53 8.68
CA ALA A 157 0.50 -12.42 9.38
C ALA A 157 -0.67 -11.65 10.00
N TRP A 158 -0.38 -10.48 10.56
CA TRP A 158 -1.38 -9.72 11.30
C TRP A 158 -2.40 -9.01 10.40
N MET A 159 -1.94 -8.43 9.29
CA MET A 159 -2.80 -7.63 8.42
C MET A 159 -3.51 -8.47 7.34
N ALA A 160 -2.92 -9.57 6.87
CA ALA A 160 -3.36 -10.24 5.64
C ALA A 160 -4.83 -10.68 5.66
N ALA A 161 -5.34 -11.20 6.78
CA ALA A 161 -6.72 -11.66 6.84
C ALA A 161 -7.77 -10.55 6.63
N GLN A 162 -7.45 -9.32 7.06
CA GLN A 162 -8.35 -8.16 6.93
C GLN A 162 -8.10 -7.37 5.64
N ASP A 163 -6.84 -7.26 5.24
CA ASP A 163 -6.41 -6.49 4.07
C ASP A 163 -6.63 -7.25 2.74
N GLN A 164 -6.67 -8.59 2.80
CA GLN A 164 -6.88 -9.47 1.64
C GLN A 164 -8.11 -10.38 1.85
N PRO A 165 -9.33 -9.80 1.98
CA PRO A 165 -10.53 -10.58 2.31
C PRO A 165 -10.85 -11.65 1.25
N HIS A 166 -10.49 -11.41 -0.01
CA HIS A 166 -10.68 -12.35 -1.11
C HIS A 166 -9.92 -13.68 -0.96
N GLU A 167 -8.85 -13.71 -0.16
CA GLU A 167 -8.07 -14.93 0.12
C GLU A 167 -8.73 -15.81 1.21
N ASN A 168 -9.76 -15.30 1.91
CA ASN A 168 -10.49 -16.02 2.97
C ASN A 168 -9.56 -16.65 4.03
N LEU A 169 -8.50 -15.94 4.41
CA LEU A 169 -7.50 -16.44 5.35
C LEU A 169 -8.07 -16.54 6.77
N ILE A 170 -7.99 -17.75 7.34
CA ILE A 170 -8.36 -18.02 8.74
C ILE A 170 -7.12 -18.54 9.46
N PHE A 171 -6.51 -17.69 10.28
CA PHE A 171 -5.37 -18.08 11.11
C PHE A 171 -5.86 -18.57 12.50
N PRO A 172 -5.35 -19.71 13.01
CA PRO A 172 -5.61 -20.16 14.37
C PRO A 172 -5.13 -19.17 15.44
N GLU A 173 -5.74 -19.17 16.62
CA GLU A 173 -5.44 -18.24 17.73
C GLU A 173 -3.95 -18.22 18.13
N GLU A 174 -3.28 -19.37 18.07
CA GLU A 174 -1.87 -19.54 18.37
C GLU A 174 -0.95 -18.70 17.46
N TYR A 175 -1.33 -18.52 16.19
CA TYR A 175 -0.58 -17.71 15.24
C TYR A 175 -0.70 -16.21 15.52
N TRP A 176 -1.86 -15.77 16.02
CA TRP A 176 -2.10 -14.38 16.42
C TRP A 176 -1.30 -14.01 17.67
N ALA A 177 -1.24 -14.91 18.65
CA ALA A 177 -0.43 -14.74 19.85
C ALA A 177 1.07 -14.61 19.50
N LEU A 178 1.56 -15.39 18.54
CA LEU A 178 2.93 -15.31 18.06
C LEU A 178 3.22 -14.00 17.31
N ALA A 179 2.33 -13.58 16.41
CA ALA A 179 2.48 -12.31 15.69
C ALA A 179 2.45 -11.10 16.65
N ALA A 180 1.53 -11.09 17.62
CA ALA A 180 1.45 -10.07 18.66
C ALA A 180 2.69 -10.09 19.57
N PHE A 181 3.21 -11.26 19.92
CA PHE A 181 4.45 -11.41 20.67
C PHE A 181 5.64 -10.80 19.91
N ILE A 182 5.80 -11.11 18.62
CA ILE A 182 6.88 -10.56 17.79
C ILE A 182 6.80 -9.03 17.74
N MET A 183 5.61 -8.44 17.56
CA MET A 183 5.43 -6.99 17.55
C MET A 183 5.64 -6.34 18.92
N HIS A 184 5.15 -6.94 20.01
CA HIS A 184 5.21 -6.38 21.36
C HIS A 184 6.61 -6.50 21.99
N PHE A 185 7.33 -7.59 21.72
CA PHE A 185 8.67 -7.82 22.24
C PHE A 185 9.73 -6.95 21.53
N TRP A 186 9.40 -6.39 20.36
CA TRP A 186 10.17 -5.34 19.69
C TRP A 186 10.13 -4.01 20.48
N ASP A 187 8.93 -3.60 20.90
CA ASP A 187 8.67 -2.35 21.62
C ASP A 187 9.40 -2.31 22.98
N LEU A 188 9.32 -3.39 23.76
CA LEU A 188 9.91 -3.46 25.10
C LEU A 188 11.44 -3.57 25.15
N ARG A 189 12.08 -4.17 24.13
CA ARG A 189 13.56 -4.26 24.07
C ARG A 189 14.20 -2.95 23.61
N HIS A 190 13.55 -2.17 22.74
CA HIS A 190 14.08 -0.88 22.27
C HIS A 190 13.81 0.28 23.25
N LEU A 191 12.63 0.34 23.89
CA LEU A 191 12.32 1.35 24.90
C LEU A 191 13.26 1.30 26.12
N LYS A 192 13.68 0.09 26.53
CA LYS A 192 14.68 -0.11 27.60
C LYS A 192 16.05 0.51 27.28
N ASN A 193 16.43 0.57 26.01
CA ASN A 193 17.73 1.08 25.57
C ASN A 193 17.70 2.60 25.28
N LEU A 194 16.55 3.18 24.92
CA LEU A 194 16.42 4.61 24.65
C LEU A 194 16.07 5.45 25.90
N PHE A 195 15.38 4.90 26.89
CA PHE A 195 15.00 5.62 28.11
C PHE A 195 15.20 4.75 29.38
N PRO A 196 16.44 4.65 29.89
CA PRO A 196 16.73 3.86 31.10
C PRO A 196 15.96 4.33 32.35
N SER A 197 15.47 5.59 32.34
CA SER A 197 14.80 6.23 33.47
C SER A 197 13.32 5.88 33.63
N LEU A 198 12.66 5.33 32.59
CA LEU A 198 11.22 5.03 32.64
C LEU A 198 10.90 3.64 33.21
N VAL A 199 11.86 2.71 33.24
CA VAL A 199 11.69 1.34 33.75
C VAL A 199 11.91 1.23 35.27
N MET A 200 12.43 2.28 35.91
CA MET A 200 12.63 2.34 37.37
C MET A 200 11.36 2.72 38.16
N SER A 201 10.21 2.91 37.51
CA SER A 201 8.92 3.02 38.19
C SER A 201 8.20 1.67 38.09
N GLY A 202 8.53 0.76 39.02
CA GLY A 202 8.00 -0.61 39.09
C GLY A 202 6.48 -0.69 39.21
N LYS A 203 5.78 -0.51 38.09
CA LYS A 203 4.34 -0.77 37.94
C LYS A 203 4.12 -1.47 36.61
N ILE A 204 4.27 -2.79 36.61
CA ILE A 204 3.51 -3.79 35.85
C ILE A 204 4.05 -5.14 36.34
N GLU A 205 3.36 -5.74 37.30
CA GLU A 205 3.43 -7.18 37.57
C GLU A 205 2.29 -7.83 36.78
N ILE A 206 2.61 -8.84 35.97
CA ILE A 206 1.63 -9.71 35.31
C ILE A 206 1.71 -11.07 36.02
N LYS A 207 0.56 -11.54 36.50
CA LYS A 207 0.33 -12.94 36.91
C LYS A 207 0.11 -13.82 35.70
#